data_AF-A0A842YGL3-F1
#
_entry.id   AF-A0A842YGL3-F1
#
_cell.length_a   1.000
_cell.length_b   1.000
_cell.length_c   1.000
_cell.angle_alpha   90.00
_cell.angle_beta   90.00
_cell.angle_gamma   90.00
#
_symmetry.space_group_name_H-M   'P 1'
#
loop_
_entity.id
_entity.type
_entity.pdbx_description
1 polymer ?
#
loop_
_entity_poly.entity_id
_entity_poly.type
_entity_poly.pdbx_seq_one_letter_code
_entity_poly.pdbx_strand_id
1 'polypeptide(L)'
;MTTNNLGRKLSVTGKTRESVILFFDNLLERKFSDAEKELENIKTRKFPDEEYQKGYINALEGLLLSVRSGDDRDFYNRTHMMGKTLENYIDEFKDFRKLPIR
;
A
#
# COMPACT_ATOMS: atom_id res chain seq x y z
N MET A 1 -24.14 -4.43 -3.06
CA MET A 1 -23.03 -4.97 -2.25
C MET A 1 -21.87 -5.26 -3.19
N THR A 2 -20.96 -4.30 -3.36
CA THR A 2 -19.84 -4.43 -4.31
C THR A 2 -18.67 -5.03 -3.56
N THR A 3 -18.42 -6.32 -3.71
CA THR A 3 -17.23 -6.96 -3.13
C THR A 3 -16.01 -6.42 -3.88
N ASN A 4 -15.22 -5.62 -3.18
CA ASN A 4 -14.07 -4.93 -3.75
C ASN A 4 -13.03 -5.97 -4.21
N ASN A 5 -12.84 -6.08 -5.52
CA ASN A 5 -12.06 -7.13 -6.19
C ASN A 5 -10.54 -6.83 -6.17
N LEU A 6 -10.07 -5.96 -5.27
CA LEU A 6 -8.68 -5.46 -5.20
C LEU A 6 -7.65 -6.57 -4.95
N GLY A 7 -8.01 -7.62 -4.23
CA GLY A 7 -7.06 -8.65 -3.83
C GLY A 7 -6.62 -9.60 -4.94
N ARG A 8 -7.28 -9.64 -6.11
CA ARG A 8 -7.00 -10.65 -7.15
C ARG A 8 -5.66 -10.46 -7.88
N LYS A 9 -4.98 -9.32 -7.66
CA LYS A 9 -3.68 -8.97 -8.25
C LYS A 9 -2.54 -8.89 -7.23
N LEU A 10 -2.75 -9.31 -5.98
CA LEU A 10 -1.66 -9.40 -5.02
C LEU A 10 -0.79 -10.62 -5.34
N SER A 11 0.53 -10.43 -5.34
CA SER A 11 1.54 -11.49 -5.51
C SER A 11 1.53 -12.51 -4.37
N VAL A 12 0.95 -12.14 -3.23
CA VAL A 12 0.81 -12.97 -2.03
C VAL A 12 -0.51 -13.74 -2.04
N THR A 13 -0.49 -14.96 -1.49
CA THR A 13 -1.65 -15.88 -1.49
C THR A 13 -2.05 -16.29 -0.06
N GLY A 14 -3.26 -16.86 0.08
CA GLY A 14 -3.77 -17.39 1.35
C GLY A 14 -3.75 -16.38 2.51
N LYS A 15 -3.27 -16.82 3.67
CA LYS A 15 -3.22 -16.00 4.91
C LYS A 15 -2.33 -14.77 4.79
N THR A 16 -1.30 -14.79 3.94
CA THR A 16 -0.46 -13.62 3.69
C THR A 16 -1.26 -12.53 3.00
N ARG A 17 -2.11 -12.91 2.04
CA ARG A 17 -3.02 -11.99 1.35
C ARG A 17 -4.02 -11.35 2.31
N GLU A 18 -4.57 -12.14 3.23
CA GLU A 18 -5.51 -11.64 4.24
C GLU A 18 -4.86 -10.58 5.13
N SER A 19 -3.66 -10.85 5.68
CA SER A 19 -2.92 -9.87 6.48
C SER A 19 -2.55 -8.62 5.68
N VAL A 20 -2.20 -8.75 4.39
CA VAL A 20 -1.93 -7.59 3.52
C VAL A 20 -3.19 -6.75 3.30
N ILE A 21 -4.36 -7.37 3.09
CA ILE A 21 -5.62 -6.64 2.95
C ILE A 21 -5.93 -5.88 4.25
N LEU A 22 -5.85 -6.55 5.40
CA LEU A 22 -6.10 -5.93 6.70
C LEU A 22 -5.10 -4.79 7.02
N PHE A 23 -3.84 -4.94 6.63
CA PHE A 23 -2.85 -3.87 6.71
C PHE A 23 -3.32 -2.61 5.96
N PHE A 24 -3.76 -2.75 4.70
CA PHE A 24 -4.20 -1.61 3.90
C PHE A 24 -5.52 -1.02 4.41
N ASP A 25 -6.47 -1.83 4.87
CA ASP A 25 -7.72 -1.36 5.46
C ASP A 25 -7.44 -0.51 6.72
N ASN A 26 -6.57 -1.01 7.62
CA ASN A 26 -6.15 -0.27 8.81
C ASN A 26 -5.37 1.01 8.46
N LEU A 27 -4.54 0.98 7.41
CA LEU A 27 -3.79 2.14 6.95
C LEU A 27 -4.71 3.24 6.40
N LEU A 28 -5.71 2.87 5.61
CA LEU A 28 -6.75 3.77 5.07
C LEU A 28 -7.57 4.40 6.20
N GLU A 29 -7.92 3.62 7.21
CA GLU A 29 -8.66 4.07 8.39
C GLU A 29 -7.78 4.78 9.43
N ARG A 30 -6.48 4.95 9.16
CA ARG A 30 -5.49 5.55 10.07
C ARG A 30 -5.40 4.86 11.43
N LYS A 31 -5.73 3.56 11.49
CA LYS A 31 -5.57 2.69 12.66
C LYS A 31 -4.14 2.16 12.75
N PHE A 32 -3.19 3.05 13.00
CA PHE A 32 -1.75 2.74 12.87
C PHE A 32 -1.28 1.59 13.75
N SER A 33 -1.77 1.49 15.00
CA SER A 33 -1.41 0.38 15.88
C SER A 33 -1.85 -0.98 15.33
N ASP A 34 -3.00 -1.04 14.65
CA ASP A 34 -3.50 -2.28 14.05
C ASP A 34 -2.81 -2.58 12.71
N ALA A 35 -2.45 -1.54 11.95
CA ALA A 35 -1.59 -1.69 10.77
C ALA A 35 -0.20 -2.22 11.15
N GLU A 36 0.42 -1.73 12.24
CA GLU A 36 1.70 -2.23 12.76
C GLU A 36 1.61 -3.71 13.15
N LYS A 37 0.54 -4.13 13.84
CA LYS A 37 0.32 -5.55 14.18
C LYS A 37 0.23 -6.42 12.93
N GLU A 38 -0.53 -6.01 11.92
CA GLU A 38 -0.63 -6.77 10.68
C GLU A 38 0.68 -6.81 9.91
N LEU A 39 1.47 -5.73 9.93
CA LEU A 39 2.80 -5.72 9.34
C LEU A 39 3.73 -6.75 10.00
N GLU A 40 3.73 -6.84 11.34
CA GLU A 40 4.45 -7.90 12.05
C GLU A 40 3.93 -9.30 11.67
N ASN A 41 2.61 -9.48 11.52
CA ASN A 41 2.06 -10.73 11.02
C ASN A 41 2.58 -11.07 9.62
N ILE A 42 2.67 -10.10 8.70
CA ILE A 42 3.19 -10.27 7.33
C ILE A 42 4.66 -10.67 7.37
N LYS A 43 5.48 -10.07 8.24
CA LYS A 43 6.91 -10.42 8.40
C LYS A 43 7.13 -11.90 8.73
N THR A 44 6.21 -12.53 9.45
CA THR A 44 6.28 -13.97 9.79
C THR A 44 5.86 -14.91 8.66
N ARG A 45 5.31 -14.39 7.55
CA ARG A 45 4.80 -15.21 6.44
C ARG A 45 5.91 -15.67 5.52
N LYS A 46 5.66 -16.79 4.83
CA LYS A 46 6.54 -17.28 3.76
C LYS A 46 6.28 -16.52 2.47
N PHE A 47 7.37 -16.02 1.90
CA PHE A 47 7.42 -15.45 0.56
C PHE A 47 8.20 -16.37 -0.39
N PRO A 48 8.04 -16.23 -1.71
CA PRO A 48 8.77 -17.03 -2.68
C PRO A 48 10.29 -16.85 -2.63
N ASP A 49 10.74 -15.66 -2.24
CA ASP A 49 12.14 -15.25 -2.25
C ASP A 49 12.44 -14.27 -1.10
N GLU A 50 13.64 -14.33 -0.54
CA GLU A 50 14.05 -13.54 0.64
C GLU A 50 14.30 -12.06 0.29
N GLU A 51 14.91 -11.79 -0.87
CA GLU A 51 15.12 -10.42 -1.34
C GLU A 51 13.77 -9.75 -1.65
N TYR A 52 12.88 -10.50 -2.30
CA TYR A 52 11.51 -10.10 -2.54
C TYR A 52 10.77 -9.80 -1.24
N GLN A 53 10.88 -10.69 -0.24
CA GLN A 53 10.27 -10.47 1.07
C GLN A 53 10.79 -9.17 1.70
N LYS A 54 12.10 -8.99 1.75
CA LYS A 54 12.73 -7.81 2.35
C LYS A 54 12.29 -6.53 1.65
N GLY A 55 12.29 -6.52 0.32
CA GLY A 55 11.81 -5.39 -0.48
C GLY A 55 10.33 -5.08 -0.24
N TYR A 56 9.49 -6.12 -0.16
CA TYR A 56 8.06 -5.98 0.12
C TYR A 56 7.80 -5.40 1.51
N ILE A 57 8.45 -5.93 2.54
CA ILE A 57 8.33 -5.43 3.92
C ILE A 57 8.81 -3.98 4.02
N ASN A 58 9.97 -3.65 3.45
CA ASN A 58 10.49 -2.27 3.44
C ASN A 58 9.50 -1.29 2.77
N ALA A 59 8.84 -1.72 1.70
CA ALA A 59 7.83 -0.90 1.03
C ALA A 59 6.60 -0.67 1.92
N LEU A 60 6.11 -1.69 2.64
CA LEU A 60 5.00 -1.54 3.58
C LEU A 60 5.37 -0.65 4.77
N GLU A 61 6.58 -0.79 5.32
CA GLU A 61 7.11 0.09 6.38
C GLU A 61 7.19 1.54 5.91
N GLY A 62 7.71 1.77 4.69
CA GLY A 62 7.77 3.10 4.09
C GLY A 62 6.40 3.73 3.88
N LEU A 63 5.42 2.94 3.43
CA LEU A 63 4.03 3.39 3.30
C LEU A 63 3.43 3.76 4.66
N LEU A 64 3.58 2.90 5.67
CA LEU A 64 3.08 3.17 7.01
C LEU A 64 3.69 4.46 7.58
N LEU A 65 5.00 4.63 7.46
CA LEU A 65 5.71 5.81 7.92
C LEU A 65 5.21 7.08 7.21
N SER A 66 5.05 6.99 5.88
CA SER A 66 4.55 8.09 5.04
C SER A 66 3.13 8.51 5.43
N VAL A 67 2.18 7.59 5.56
CA VAL A 67 0.80 7.93 5.95
C VAL A 67 0.73 8.46 7.38
N ARG A 68 1.55 7.91 8.29
CA ARG A 68 1.60 8.34 9.68
C ARG A 68 2.22 9.73 9.85
N SER A 69 3.17 10.11 9.01
CA SER A 69 3.82 11.43 9.07
C SER A 69 2.82 12.58 8.88
N GLY A 70 1.75 12.33 8.09
CA GLY A 70 0.81 13.36 7.69
C GLY A 70 1.41 14.44 6.78
N ASP A 71 2.58 14.19 6.20
CA ASP A 71 3.26 15.14 5.32
C ASP A 71 2.51 15.24 3.97
N ASP A 72 2.03 16.44 3.63
CA ASP A 72 1.32 16.72 2.37
C ASP A 72 2.21 16.57 1.11
N ARG A 73 3.52 16.40 1.29
CA ARG A 73 4.43 16.01 0.20
C ARG A 73 4.22 14.56 -0.21
N ASP A 74 3.77 13.73 0.72
CA ASP A 74 3.49 12.33 0.45
C ASP A 74 2.20 12.20 -0.34
N PHE A 75 2.27 11.42 -1.41
CA PHE A 75 1.15 11.18 -2.31
C PHE A 75 -0.11 10.78 -1.55
N TYR A 76 0.01 9.85 -0.61
CA TYR A 76 -1.13 9.31 0.13
C TYR A 76 -1.84 10.35 1.00
N ASN A 77 -1.10 11.27 1.61
CA ASN A 77 -1.65 12.32 2.47
C ASN A 77 -2.25 13.47 1.64
N ARG A 78 -1.67 13.76 0.47
CA ARG A 78 -2.19 14.77 -0.46
C ARG A 78 -3.48 14.33 -1.16
N THR A 79 -3.64 13.03 -1.42
CA THR A 79 -4.78 12.54 -2.19
C THR A 79 -6.05 12.56 -1.36
N HIS A 80 -7.02 13.39 -1.75
CA HIS A 80 -8.40 13.15 -1.36
C HIS A 80 -8.89 11.92 -2.13
N MET A 81 -9.06 10.79 -1.43
CA MET A 81 -9.58 9.53 -1.98
C MET A 81 -11.01 9.68 -2.55
N MET A 82 -11.66 10.84 -2.37
CA MET A 82 -12.92 11.21 -3.01
C MET A 82 -12.68 11.76 -4.42
N GLY A 83 -13.05 10.96 -5.43
CA GLY A 83 -13.38 11.48 -6.78
C GLY A 83 -12.42 11.14 -7.91
N LYS A 84 -11.23 10.60 -7.63
CA LYS A 84 -10.31 10.08 -8.68
C LYS A 84 -10.32 8.56 -8.69
N THR A 85 -10.43 7.95 -9.88
CA THR A 85 -10.30 6.50 -10.03
C THR A 85 -8.81 6.12 -10.10
N LEU A 86 -8.50 4.83 -9.98
CA LEU A 86 -7.14 4.33 -10.14
C LEU A 86 -6.55 4.71 -11.51
N GLU A 87 -7.38 4.72 -12.54
CA GLU A 87 -7.01 5.11 -13.90
C GLU A 87 -6.48 6.55 -13.95
N ASN A 88 -7.14 7.49 -13.24
CA ASN A 88 -6.65 8.87 -13.14
C ASN A 88 -5.23 8.93 -12.56
N TYR A 89 -4.96 8.18 -11.49
CA TYR A 89 -3.62 8.15 -10.87
C TYR A 89 -2.56 7.51 -11.76
N ILE A 90 -2.94 6.46 -12.50
CA ILE A 90 -2.05 5.82 -13.47
C ILE A 90 -1.68 6.83 -14.57
N ASP A 91 -2.63 7.59 -15.07
CA ASP A 91 -2.39 8.56 -16.14
C ASP A 91 -1.56 9.75 -15.64
N GLU A 92 -1.84 10.27 -14.44
CA GLU A 92 -1.00 11.29 -13.79
C GLU A 92 0.45 10.82 -13.61
N PHE A 93 0.64 9.56 -13.19
CA PHE A 93 1.98 8.99 -13.05
C PHE A 93 2.69 8.84 -14.40
N LYS A 94 1.99 8.39 -15.45
CA LYS A 94 2.56 8.33 -16.81
C LYS A 94 3.01 9.70 -17.28
N ASP A 95 2.22 10.73 -17.03
CA ASP A 95 2.54 12.09 -17.44
C ASP A 95 3.68 12.68 -16.61
N PHE A 96 3.71 12.42 -15.30
CA PHE A 96 4.85 12.76 -14.44
C PHE A 96 6.18 12.19 -14.98
N ARG A 97 6.19 10.92 -15.41
CA ARG A 97 7.41 10.28 -15.98
C ARG A 97 7.86 10.87 -17.31
N LYS A 98 6.99 11.57 -18.04
CA LYS A 98 7.33 12.23 -19.30
C LYS A 98 7.95 13.61 -19.09
N LEU A 99 7.83 14.19 -17.89
CA LEU A 99 8.47 15.46 -17.59
C LEU A 99 9.99 15.26 -17.60
N PRO A 100 10.75 16.11 -18.31
CA PRO A 100 12.20 16.09 -18.19
C PRO A 100 12.54 16.34 -16.72
N ILE A 101 13.43 15.50 -16.18
CA ILE A 101 13.91 15.57 -14.81
C ILE A 101 14.30 17.03 -14.52
N ARG A 102 13.63 17.66 -13.54
CA ARG A 102 13.96 19.00 -13.05
C ARG A 102 15.04 18.93 -12.01
#